data_AF-A0A1J3GSM3-F1
#
_entry.id   AF-A0A1J3GSM3-F1
#
_cell.length_a   1.000
_cell.length_b   1.000
_cell.length_c   1.000
_cell.angle_alpha   90.00
_cell.angle_beta   90.00
_cell.angle_gamma   90.00
#
_symmetry.space_group_name_H-M   'P 1'
#
loop_
_entity.id
_entity.type
_entity.pdbx_description
1 polymer ?
#
loop_
_entity_poly.entity_id
_entity_poly.type
_entity_poly.pdbx_seq_one_letter_code
_entity_poly.pdbx_strand_id
1 'polypeptide(L)'
;YAGSIALLPRNEDDRQSIRKDQDRLHKFIKHHKPGVVALGAAANVACPRLNNKIDEVMFEIGGEADMRNPNWTDDFRLVYVDESLARLYENSRISGEQMPQQSGIERRAVALGRYLQSPLAMVAT
;
A
#
# COMPACT_ATOMS: atom_id res chain seq x y z
N TYR A 1 -10.57 3.93 0.42
CA TYR A 1 -9.62 5.05 0.41
C TYR A 1 -9.09 5.30 1.82
N ALA A 2 -7.78 5.18 2.04
CA ALA A 2 -7.10 5.42 3.32
C ALA A 2 -6.18 6.65 3.17
N GLY A 3 -6.80 7.81 2.98
CA GLY A 3 -6.09 9.05 2.65
C GLY A 3 -5.43 9.73 3.85
N SER A 4 -5.89 9.43 5.06
CA SER A 4 -5.47 10.15 6.27
C SER A 4 -4.21 9.57 6.89
N ILE A 5 -3.89 8.30 6.63
CA ILE A 5 -2.79 7.58 7.30
C ILE A 5 -1.40 8.19 7.07
N ALA A 6 -1.21 8.97 6.01
CA ALA A 6 0.03 9.68 5.71
C ALA A 6 0.08 11.13 6.23
N LEU A 7 -1.01 11.63 6.82
CA LEU A 7 -1.14 13.02 7.27
C LEU A 7 -0.58 13.23 8.68
N LEU A 8 -0.11 14.45 8.96
CA LEU A 8 0.20 14.86 10.31
C LEU A 8 -1.11 15.26 11.01
N PRO A 9 -1.46 14.66 12.16
CA PRO A 9 -2.66 15.06 12.88
C PRO A 9 -2.54 16.52 13.33
N ARG A 10 -3.46 17.37 12.90
CA ARG A 10 -3.55 18.76 13.35
C ARG A 10 -4.62 18.90 14.43
N ASN A 11 -5.72 18.16 14.30
CA ASN A 11 -6.84 18.17 15.23
C ASN A 11 -7.23 16.75 15.70
N GLU A 12 -8.17 16.66 16.65
CA GLU A 12 -8.68 15.38 17.15
C GLU A 12 -9.40 14.56 16.07
N ASP A 13 -10.13 15.23 15.17
CA ASP A 13 -10.79 14.59 14.02
C ASP A 13 -9.78 13.89 13.10
N ASP A 14 -8.62 14.52 12.86
CA ASP A 14 -7.55 13.91 12.07
C ASP A 14 -7.03 12.65 12.75
N ARG A 15 -6.79 12.71 14.07
CA ARG A 15 -6.31 11.56 14.85
C ARG A 15 -7.30 10.40 14.78
N GLN A 16 -8.60 10.68 14.84
CA GLN A 16 -9.63 9.66 14.74
C GLN A 16 -9.70 9.06 13.33
N SER A 17 -9.53 9.89 12.28
CA SER A 17 -9.48 9.39 10.90
C SER A 17 -8.26 8.51 10.63
N ILE A 18 -7.08 8.88 11.17
CA ILE A 18 -5.85 8.09 11.07
C ILE A 18 -6.02 6.72 11.74
N ARG A 19 -6.56 6.69 12.97
CA ARG A 19 -6.84 5.43 13.68
C ARG A 19 -7.77 4.52 12.90
N LYS A 20 -8.85 5.07 12.32
CA LYS A 20 -9.79 4.31 11.49
C LYS A 20 -9.11 3.72 10.25
N ASP A 21 -8.21 4.47 9.62
CA ASP A 21 -7.45 3.99 8.47
C ASP A 21 -6.41 2.93 8.88
N GLN A 22 -5.77 3.06 10.04
CA GLN A 22 -4.91 2.02 10.61
C GLN A 22 -5.68 0.71 10.89
N ASP A 23 -6.86 0.78 11.53
CA ASP A 23 -7.69 -0.40 11.80
C ASP A 23 -8.11 -1.12 10.52
N ARG A 24 -8.40 -0.35 9.46
CA ARG A 24 -8.73 -0.90 8.14
C ARG A 24 -7.52 -1.60 7.52
N LEU A 25 -6.34 -0.99 7.60
CA LEU A 25 -5.10 -1.58 7.12
C LEU A 25 -4.78 -2.87 7.89
N HIS A 26 -4.88 -2.84 9.22
CA HIS A 26 -4.68 -4.00 10.09
C HIS A 26 -5.56 -5.18 9.68
N LYS A 27 -6.87 -4.94 9.52
CA LYS A 27 -7.83 -5.96 9.06
C LYS A 27 -7.50 -6.48 7.67
N PHE A 28 -7.12 -5.60 6.74
CA PHE A 28 -6.76 -5.96 5.37
C PHE A 28 -5.53 -6.88 5.35
N ILE A 29 -4.47 -6.54 6.07
CA ILE A 29 -3.24 -7.33 6.12
C ILE A 29 -3.49 -8.67 6.81
N LYS A 30 -4.23 -8.71 7.93
CA LYS A 30 -4.60 -9.96 8.62
C LYS A 30 -5.43 -10.90 7.73
N HIS A 31 -6.29 -10.34 6.88
CA HIS A 31 -7.14 -11.11 5.98
C HIS A 31 -6.39 -11.64 4.74
N HIS A 32 -5.63 -10.78 4.06
CA HIS A 32 -4.98 -11.12 2.80
C HIS A 32 -3.58 -11.74 2.96
N LYS A 33 -2.96 -11.57 4.12
CA LYS A 33 -1.63 -12.07 4.46
C LYS A 33 -0.58 -11.85 3.36
N PRO A 34 -0.39 -10.60 2.89
CA PRO A 34 0.56 -10.32 1.82
C PRO A 34 1.98 -10.70 2.26
N GLY A 35 2.77 -11.29 1.35
CA GLY A 35 4.21 -11.48 1.56
C GLY A 35 5.02 -10.22 1.27
N VAL A 36 4.52 -9.34 0.40
CA VAL A 36 5.19 -8.09 0.02
C VAL A 36 4.18 -6.95 -0.04
N VAL A 37 4.56 -5.78 0.47
CA VAL A 37 3.83 -4.53 0.30
C VAL A 37 4.69 -3.58 -0.52
N ALA A 38 4.12 -3.09 -1.62
CA ALA A 38 4.75 -2.10 -2.47
C ALA A 38 4.36 -0.70 -2.00
N LEU A 39 5.35 0.14 -1.72
CA LEU A 39 5.14 1.55 -1.50
C LEU A 39 5.78 2.34 -2.64
N GLY A 40 4.99 3.14 -3.33
CA GLY A 40 5.50 3.99 -4.39
C GLY A 40 6.46 5.03 -3.82
N ALA A 41 7.68 5.08 -4.38
CA ALA A 41 8.71 6.06 -4.03
C ALA A 41 8.37 7.42 -4.69
N ALA A 42 7.22 7.99 -4.37
CA ALA A 42 6.93 9.36 -4.76
C ALA A 42 7.95 10.30 -4.09
N ALA A 43 8.35 11.37 -4.79
CA ALA A 43 9.30 12.39 -4.35
C ALA A 43 8.88 13.22 -3.10
N ASN A 44 7.93 12.73 -2.30
CA ASN A 44 7.34 13.46 -1.18
C ASN A 44 7.79 12.90 0.18
N VAL A 45 8.08 13.82 1.11
CA VAL A 45 8.58 13.62 2.48
C VAL A 45 7.62 12.80 3.37
N ALA A 46 6.43 12.45 2.88
CA ALA A 46 5.46 11.60 3.56
C ALA A 46 5.80 10.09 3.49
N CYS A 47 6.67 9.66 2.58
CA CYS A 47 7.04 8.25 2.40
C CYS A 47 7.65 7.58 3.65
N PRO A 48 8.57 8.23 4.40
CA PRO A 48 9.09 7.66 5.64
C PRO A 48 8.03 7.52 6.75
N ARG A 49 7.07 8.46 6.82
CA ARG A 49 6.02 8.41 7.84
C ARG A 49 5.00 7.32 7.55
N LEU A 50 4.59 7.21 6.29
CA LEU A 50 3.69 6.15 5.85
C LEU A 50 4.34 4.78 6.04
N ASN A 51 5.64 4.66 5.72
CA ASN A 51 6.43 3.47 6.01
C ASN A 51 6.39 3.13 7.51
N ASN A 52 6.79 4.04 8.40
CA ASN A 52 6.74 3.80 9.85
C ASN A 52 5.36 3.36 10.34
N LYS A 53 4.28 3.89 9.75
CA LYS A 53 2.90 3.55 10.13
C LYS A 53 2.46 2.18 9.64
N ILE A 54 2.94 1.76 8.47
CA ILE A 54 2.76 0.41 7.95
C ILE A 54 3.56 -0.57 8.82
N ASP A 55 4.81 -0.25 9.14
CA ASP A 55 5.67 -1.05 10.02
C ASP A 55 5.04 -1.22 11.42
N GLU A 56 4.46 -0.16 11.99
CA GLU A 56 3.75 -0.22 13.29
C GLU A 56 2.58 -1.20 13.24
N VAL A 57 1.72 -1.12 12.22
CA VAL A 57 0.59 -2.04 12.03
C VAL A 57 1.07 -3.48 11.84
N MET A 58 2.18 -3.68 11.13
CA MET A 58 2.77 -5.01 10.94
C MET A 58 3.36 -5.57 12.23
N PHE A 59 4.02 -4.74 13.02
CA PHE A 59 4.55 -5.12 14.32
C PHE A 59 3.43 -5.51 15.28
N GLU A 60 2.32 -4.76 15.29
CA GLU A 60 1.11 -5.12 16.06
C GLU A 60 0.56 -6.48 15.64
N ILE A 61 0.43 -6.75 14.34
CA ILE A 61 -0.02 -8.05 13.81
C ILE A 61 0.93 -9.19 14.22
N GLY A 62 2.25 -8.93 14.23
CA GLY A 62 3.26 -9.90 14.67
C GLY A 62 3.26 -10.12 16.18
N GLY A 63 2.98 -9.10 16.97
CA GLY A 63 2.78 -9.22 18.42
C GLY A 63 1.47 -9.95 18.77
N GLU A 64 0.44 -9.82 17.93
CA GLU A 64 -0.82 -10.58 17.99
C GLU A 64 -0.69 -12.03 17.47
N ALA A 65 0.50 -12.48 17.06
CA ALA A 65 0.70 -13.69 16.27
C ALA A 65 -0.14 -14.88 16.77
N ASP A 66 -1.08 -15.25 15.90
CA ASP A 66 -1.91 -16.44 15.95
C ASP A 66 -0.97 -17.66 16.11
N MET A 67 -1.17 -18.51 17.14
CA MET A 67 -0.39 -19.74 17.38
C MET A 67 -0.34 -20.70 16.17
N ARG A 68 -1.10 -20.41 15.10
CA ARG A 68 -1.17 -21.14 13.85
C ARG A 68 -0.08 -20.83 12.83
N ASN A 69 0.59 -19.67 12.85
CA ASN A 69 1.69 -19.42 11.91
C ASN A 69 2.70 -18.37 12.42
N PRO A 70 3.61 -18.74 13.34
CA PRO A 70 4.57 -17.83 13.95
C PRO A 70 5.60 -17.23 12.97
N ASN A 71 5.70 -17.75 11.74
CA ASN A 71 6.71 -17.33 10.76
C ASN A 71 6.22 -16.32 9.72
N TRP A 72 4.91 -16.04 9.63
CA TRP A 72 4.41 -15.17 8.54
C TRP A 72 4.92 -13.72 8.66
N THR A 73 5.14 -13.24 9.88
CA THR A 73 5.70 -11.90 10.11
C THR A 73 7.19 -11.81 9.82
N ASP A 74 7.89 -12.94 9.71
CA ASP A 74 9.31 -13.01 9.37
C ASP A 74 9.53 -12.89 7.84
N ASP A 75 8.50 -13.24 7.04
CA ASP A 75 8.53 -13.20 5.58
C ASP A 75 7.96 -11.91 4.96
N PHE A 76 7.40 -11.01 5.77
CA PHE A 76 6.83 -9.76 5.28
C PHE A 76 7.92 -8.78 4.81
N ARG A 77 7.77 -8.25 3.59
CA ARG A 77 8.69 -7.24 3.05
C ARG A 77 7.96 -5.99 2.57
N LEU A 78 8.31 -4.84 3.13
CA LEU A 78 7.93 -3.54 2.58
C LEU A 78 9.02 -3.05 1.63
N VAL A 79 8.64 -2.76 0.38
CA VAL A 79 9.59 -2.35 -0.67
C VAL A 79 9.19 -1.03 -1.30
N TYR A 80 10.18 -0.17 -1.52
CA TYR A 80 10.00 1.05 -2.30
C TYR A 80 10.11 0.74 -3.78
N VAL A 81 9.14 1.22 -4.56
CA VAL A 81 9.05 0.95 -6.00
C VAL A 81 9.01 2.26 -6.78
N ASP A 82 9.75 2.34 -7.88
CA ASP A 82 9.67 3.47 -8.81
C ASP A 82 8.25 3.59 -9.39
N GLU A 83 7.64 4.76 -9.21
CA GLU A 83 6.28 5.03 -9.68
C GLU A 83 6.22 5.51 -11.13
N SER A 84 7.36 5.74 -11.78
CA SER A 84 7.40 6.40 -13.10
C SER A 84 6.50 5.69 -14.12
N LEU A 85 6.58 4.37 -14.22
CA LEU A 85 5.73 3.58 -15.10
C LEU A 85 4.27 3.53 -14.64
N ALA A 86 4.04 3.41 -13.32
CA ALA A 86 2.70 3.35 -12.76
C ALA A 86 1.90 4.64 -13.00
N ARG A 87 2.56 5.79 -13.02
CA ARG A 87 1.97 7.10 -13.34
C ARG A 87 1.58 7.24 -14.82
N LEU A 88 2.38 6.65 -15.71
CA LEU A 88 2.03 6.58 -17.14
C LEU A 88 0.80 5.69 -17.32
N TYR A 89 0.80 4.52 -16.68
CA TYR A 89 -0.33 3.60 -16.76
C TYR A 89 -1.63 4.21 -16.23
N GLU A 90 -1.62 4.89 -15.09
CA GLU A 90 -2.79 5.55 -14.49
C GLU A 90 -3.59 6.40 -15.49
N ASN A 91 -2.88 7.13 -16.36
CA ASN A 91 -3.47 8.06 -17.33
C ASN A 91 -3.61 7.45 -18.74
N SER A 92 -3.18 6.20 -18.92
CA SER A 92 -3.29 5.51 -20.20
C SER A 92 -4.73 5.16 -20.54
N ARG A 93 -5.03 5.05 -21.84
CA ARG A 93 -6.33 4.55 -22.31
C ARG A 93 -6.58 3.11 -21.85
N ILE A 94 -5.54 2.27 -21.89
CA ILE A 94 -5.61 0.86 -21.52
C ILE A 94 -6.01 0.69 -20.06
N SER A 95 -5.50 1.52 -19.14
CA SER A 95 -5.92 1.44 -17.73
C SER A 95 -7.39 1.80 -17.53
N GLY A 96 -7.91 2.75 -18.32
CA GLY A 96 -9.32 3.11 -18.33
C GLY A 96 -10.22 1.99 -18.86
N GLU A 97 -9.77 1.30 -19.90
CA GLU A 97 -10.48 0.14 -20.47
C GLU A 97 -10.45 -1.07 -19.52
N GLN A 98 -9.31 -1.33 -18.87
CA GLN A 98 -9.16 -2.45 -17.94
C GLN A 98 -9.86 -2.22 -16.59
N MET A 99 -9.93 -0.97 -16.13
CA MET A 99 -10.45 -0.61 -14.81
C MET A 99 -11.34 0.66 -14.85
N PRO A 100 -12.47 0.60 -15.57
CA PRO A 100 -13.30 1.78 -15.84
C PRO A 100 -13.91 2.38 -14.57
N GLN A 101 -14.20 1.56 -13.56
CA GLN A 101 -14.80 1.98 -12.30
C GLN A 101 -13.79 2.46 -11.24
N GLN A 102 -12.49 2.25 -11.47
CA GLN A 102 -11.45 2.58 -10.50
C GLN A 102 -10.91 3.99 -10.74
N SER A 103 -10.58 4.68 -9.66
CA SER A 103 -9.93 5.99 -9.68
C SER A 103 -8.47 5.89 -10.14
N GLY A 104 -7.87 7.03 -10.50
CA GLY A 104 -6.47 7.08 -10.97
C GLY A 104 -5.48 6.47 -9.98
N ILE A 105 -5.62 6.77 -8.68
CA ILE A 105 -4.72 6.22 -7.66
C ILE A 105 -4.82 4.70 -7.55
N GLU A 106 -6.02 4.14 -7.72
CA GLU A 106 -6.26 2.69 -7.64
C GLU A 106 -5.62 2.02 -8.85
N ARG A 107 -5.75 2.61 -10.04
CA ARG A 107 -5.06 2.14 -11.24
C ARG A 107 -3.53 2.21 -11.10
N ARG A 108 -3.02 3.27 -10.48
CA ARG A 108 -1.59 3.41 -10.17
C ARG A 108 -1.11 2.32 -9.19
N ALA A 109 -1.85 2.08 -8.11
CA ALA A 109 -1.54 1.04 -7.14
C ALA A 109 -1.51 -0.36 -7.78
N VAL A 110 -2.47 -0.65 -8.67
CA VAL A 110 -2.49 -1.90 -9.44
C VAL A 110 -1.26 -2.02 -10.35
N ALA A 111 -0.87 -0.94 -11.04
CA ALA A 111 0.33 -0.93 -11.87
C ALA A 111 1.60 -1.20 -11.06
N LEU A 112 1.72 -0.63 -9.85
CA LEU A 112 2.85 -0.91 -8.95
C LEU A 112 2.91 -2.40 -8.55
N GLY A 113 1.77 -2.99 -8.20
CA GLY A 113 1.70 -4.41 -7.89
C GLY A 113 2.10 -5.30 -9.06
N ARG A 114 1.60 -4.99 -10.27
CA ARG A 114 1.96 -5.72 -11.51
C ARG A 114 3.44 -5.56 -11.85
N TYR A 115 4.00 -4.37 -11.68
CA TYR A 115 5.41 -4.10 -11.92
C TYR A 115 6.30 -4.95 -11.03
N LEU A 116 5.96 -5.12 -9.74
CA LEU A 116 6.71 -6.02 -8.85
C LEU A 116 6.61 -7.49 -9.27
N GLN A 117 5.46 -7.91 -9.79
CA GLN A 117 5.27 -9.29 -10.25
C GLN A 117 6.02 -9.58 -11.55
N SER A 118 5.98 -8.65 -12.52
CA SER A 118 6.68 -8.76 -13.80
C SER A 118 6.91 -7.38 -14.42
N PRO A 119 8.12 -6.80 -14.24
CA PRO A 119 8.47 -5.52 -14.84
C PRO A 119 8.33 -5.55 -16.37
N LEU A 120 8.77 -6.64 -17.00
CA LEU A 120 8.74 -6.81 -18.44
C LEU A 120 7.30 -6.81 -18.98
N ALA A 121 6.39 -7.53 -18.31
CA ALA A 121 4.99 -7.56 -18.73
C ALA A 121 4.33 -6.19 -18.59
N MET A 122 4.65 -5.45 -17.53
CA MET A 122 4.10 -4.12 -17.29
C MET A 122 4.55 -3.10 -18.34
N VAL A 123 5.79 -3.19 -18.82
CA VAL A 123 6.32 -2.30 -19.88
C VAL A 123 5.74 -2.65 -21.26
N ALA A 124 5.39 -3.91 -21.49
CA ALA A 124 4.82 -4.37 -22.76
C ALA A 124 3.29 -4.17 -22.88
N THR A 125 2.65 -3.56 -21.87
CA THR A 125 1.20 -3.31 -21.81
C THR A 125 0.85 -2.00 -22.50
#